data_AF-E2CFW5-F1
#
_entry.id   AF-E2CFW5-F1
#
_cell.length_a   1.000
_cell.length_b   1.000
_cell.length_c   1.000
_cell.angle_alpha   90.00
_cell.angle_beta   90.00
_cell.angle_gamma   90.00
#
_symmetry.space_group_name_H-M   'P 1'
#
loop_
_entity.id
_entity.type
_entity.pdbx_description
1 polymer ?
#
loop_
_entity_poly.entity_id
_entity_poly.type
_entity_poly.pdbx_seq_one_letter_code
_entity_poly.pdbx_strand_id
1 'polypeptide(L)'
;MLLFRNKAISIKLPRFIQSRVDQHYLDISLTRLIPLASLMTFGVLVGLVFNTGIDHPYDKIVHVGFFGLLTLSIHTLFCCRLRISAIVSFGLGVGGEIIQGFLPHHYASVDDAIANAIGIALVVVGIALKRSEVRQAMASDPISLNLENMGLQPVRSEVQRSSSDDETEK
;
A
#
# COMPACT_ATOMS: atom_id res chain seq x y z
N MET A 1 -1.94 11.71 -19.87
CA MET A 1 -2.27 11.55 -18.43
C MET A 1 -3.76 11.24 -18.33
N LEU A 2 -4.13 9.96 -18.43
CA LEU A 2 -5.53 9.51 -18.44
C LEU A 2 -6.05 9.45 -16.99
N LEU A 3 -6.81 10.46 -16.59
CA LEU A 3 -7.55 10.50 -15.32
C LEU A 3 -8.74 9.54 -15.40
N PHE A 4 -8.51 8.26 -15.06
CA PHE A 4 -9.59 7.34 -14.72
C PHE A 4 -10.26 7.83 -13.42
N ARG A 5 -11.36 8.58 -13.56
CA ARG A 5 -12.24 8.94 -12.44
C ARG A 5 -12.99 7.68 -12.01
N ASN A 6 -12.33 6.85 -11.22
CA ASN A 6 -12.85 5.56 -10.79
C ASN A 6 -13.94 5.73 -9.72
N LYS A 7 -15.08 5.09 -9.95
CA LYS A 7 -16.18 4.92 -9.00
C LYS A 7 -15.64 4.14 -7.80
N ALA A 8 -15.43 4.80 -6.66
CA ALA A 8 -15.08 4.11 -5.41
C ALA A 8 -16.34 3.44 -4.86
N ILE A 9 -16.33 2.11 -4.76
CA ILE A 9 -17.39 1.36 -4.11
C ILE A 9 -16.88 1.01 -2.71
N SER A 10 -17.50 1.59 -1.69
CA SER A 10 -17.14 1.31 -0.29
C SER A 10 -17.92 0.10 0.19
N ILE A 11 -17.26 -1.07 0.26
CA ILE A 11 -17.87 -2.30 0.80
C ILE A 11 -17.55 -2.39 2.29
N LYS A 12 -18.57 -2.69 3.11
CA LYS A 12 -18.40 -2.92 4.56
C LYS A 12 -17.62 -4.21 4.78
N LEU A 13 -16.54 -4.15 5.58
CA LEU A 13 -15.79 -5.33 6.01
C LEU A 13 -16.68 -6.27 6.85
N PRO A 14 -16.48 -7.60 6.80
CA PRO A 14 -17.17 -8.55 7.68
C PRO A 14 -16.95 -8.22 9.17
N ARG A 15 -17.99 -8.39 10.02
CA ARG A 15 -17.98 -8.02 11.45
C ARG A 15 -16.80 -8.58 12.25
N PHE A 16 -16.28 -9.76 11.90
CA PHE A 16 -15.12 -10.37 12.55
C PHE A 16 -13.81 -9.58 12.38
N ILE A 17 -13.68 -8.82 11.29
CA ILE A 17 -12.48 -8.02 10.99
C ILE A 17 -12.63 -6.60 11.57
N GLN A 18 -13.86 -6.11 11.74
CA GLN A 18 -14.15 -4.77 12.27
C GLN A 18 -13.60 -4.57 13.70
N SER A 19 -13.63 -5.59 14.56
CA SER A 19 -13.13 -5.48 15.94
C SER A 19 -11.62 -5.26 16.05
N ARG A 20 -10.87 -5.50 14.96
CA ARG A 20 -9.40 -5.33 14.89
C ARG A 20 -9.00 -4.13 14.02
N VAL A 21 -9.95 -3.37 13.46
CA VAL A 21 -9.71 -2.39 12.39
C VAL A 21 -10.50 -1.10 12.61
N ASP A 22 -9.80 0.02 12.88
CA ASP A 22 -10.44 1.34 13.13
C ASP A 22 -11.17 1.94 11.91
N GLN A 23 -10.90 1.47 10.68
CA GLN A 23 -11.57 1.94 9.46
C GLN A 23 -12.52 0.87 8.92
N HIS A 24 -13.81 1.19 8.91
CA HIS A 24 -14.92 0.28 8.61
C HIS A 24 -15.23 0.11 7.11
N TYR A 25 -14.42 0.71 6.23
CA TYR A 25 -14.68 0.78 4.80
C TYR A 25 -13.45 0.34 3.99
N LEU A 26 -13.67 -0.55 3.02
CA LEU A 26 -12.72 -0.87 1.97
C LEU A 26 -13.10 -0.03 0.74
N ASP A 27 -12.30 0.99 0.41
CA ASP A 27 -12.47 1.73 -0.84
C ASP A 27 -11.89 0.90 -1.99
N ILE A 28 -12.76 0.13 -2.63
CA ILE A 28 -12.44 -0.64 -3.81
C ILE A 28 -12.46 0.33 -4.99
N SER A 29 -11.30 0.95 -5.24
CA SER A 29 -11.02 1.64 -6.49
C SER A 29 -10.48 0.63 -7.51
N LEU A 30 -10.96 0.70 -8.74
CA LEU A 30 -10.45 -0.10 -9.86
C LEU A 30 -8.92 0.01 -9.99
N THR A 31 -8.33 1.17 -9.71
CA THR A 31 -6.87 1.37 -9.76
C THR A 31 -6.10 0.47 -8.78
N ARG A 32 -6.72 0.11 -7.65
CA ARG A 32 -6.11 -0.78 -6.62
C ARG A 32 -6.42 -2.25 -6.92
N LEU A 33 -7.58 -2.51 -7.52
CA LEU A 33 -8.02 -3.86 -7.83
C LEU A 33 -7.28 -4.44 -9.04
N ILE A 34 -7.05 -3.64 -10.09
CA ILE A 34 -6.36 -4.08 -11.33
C ILE A 34 -4.98 -4.72 -11.05
N PRO A 35 -4.04 -4.08 -10.32
CA PRO A 35 -2.72 -4.67 -10.08
C PRO A 35 -2.84 -5.97 -9.27
N LEU A 36 -3.72 -6.01 -8.27
CA LEU A 36 -3.98 -7.22 -7.49
C LEU A 36 -4.54 -8.35 -8.36
N ALA A 37 -5.56 -8.06 -9.18
CA ALA A 37 -6.17 -9.04 -10.07
C ALA A 37 -5.18 -9.54 -11.13
N SER A 38 -4.36 -8.64 -11.68
CA SER A 38 -3.29 -8.99 -12.62
C SER A 38 -2.26 -9.91 -11.99
N LEU A 39 -1.80 -9.61 -10.77
CA LEU A 39 -0.84 -10.47 -10.05
C LEU A 39 -1.45 -11.81 -9.67
N MET A 40 -2.70 -11.84 -9.21
CA MET A 40 -3.38 -13.11 -8.90
C MET A 40 -3.53 -13.98 -10.16
N THR A 41 -3.90 -13.39 -11.29
CA THR A 41 -4.00 -14.10 -12.57
C THR A 41 -2.64 -14.61 -13.00
N PHE A 42 -1.60 -13.77 -12.95
CA PHE A 42 -0.23 -14.16 -13.26
C PHE A 42 0.26 -15.31 -12.37
N GLY A 43 0.08 -15.21 -11.05
CA GLY A 43 0.51 -16.22 -10.10
C GLY A 43 -0.20 -17.56 -10.30
N VAL A 44 -1.51 -17.55 -10.60
CA VAL A 44 -2.25 -18.78 -10.93
C VAL A 44 -1.72 -19.41 -12.22
N LEU A 45 -1.53 -18.62 -13.27
CA LEU A 45 -1.03 -19.15 -14.55
C LEU A 45 0.38 -19.72 -14.40
N VAL A 46 1.28 -18.96 -13.79
CA VAL A 46 2.69 -19.35 -13.65
C VAL A 46 2.91 -20.44 -12.61
N GLY A 47 2.17 -20.42 -11.50
CA GLY A 47 2.38 -21.36 -10.39
C GLY A 47 1.56 -22.64 -10.46
N LEU A 48 0.47 -22.68 -11.23
CA LEU A 48 -0.42 -23.85 -11.30
C LEU A 48 -0.62 -24.42 -12.71
N VAL A 49 -0.56 -23.58 -13.75
CA VAL A 49 -0.90 -24.00 -15.12
C VAL A 49 0.35 -24.30 -15.95
N PHE A 50 1.36 -23.43 -15.85
CA PHE A 50 2.60 -23.58 -16.61
C PHE A 50 3.69 -24.19 -15.74
N ASN A 51 4.26 -25.31 -16.18
CA ASN A 51 5.55 -25.76 -15.68
C ASN A 51 6.62 -24.90 -16.37
N THR A 52 6.98 -23.77 -15.74
CA THR A 52 7.81 -22.73 -16.37
C THR A 52 9.22 -23.20 -16.72
N GLY A 53 9.67 -24.35 -16.22
CA GLY A 53 11.01 -24.87 -16.48
C GLY A 53 12.12 -23.92 -16.01
N ILE A 54 11.78 -22.97 -15.14
CA ILE A 54 12.74 -22.09 -14.50
C ILE A 54 13.38 -22.91 -13.39
N ASP A 55 14.53 -23.52 -13.70
CA ASP A 55 15.28 -24.27 -12.71
C ASP A 55 15.96 -23.33 -11.70
N HIS A 56 16.42 -23.92 -10.59
CA HIS A 56 17.26 -23.21 -9.63
C HIS A 56 18.44 -22.49 -10.31
N PRO A 57 18.78 -21.25 -9.91
CA PRO A 57 18.31 -20.51 -8.72
C PRO A 57 17.19 -19.49 -8.99
N TYR A 58 16.75 -19.33 -10.24
CA TYR A 58 15.94 -18.18 -10.65
C TYR A 58 14.49 -18.24 -10.17
N ASP A 59 13.96 -19.45 -9.96
CA ASP A 59 12.61 -19.67 -9.45
C ASP A 59 12.38 -18.96 -8.10
N LYS A 60 13.36 -19.07 -7.18
CA LYS A 60 13.33 -18.39 -5.88
C LYS A 60 13.28 -16.86 -6.01
N ILE A 61 13.93 -16.30 -7.04
CA ILE A 61 13.90 -14.85 -7.29
C ILE A 61 12.52 -14.43 -7.77
N VAL A 62 11.87 -15.25 -8.60
CA VAL A 62 10.49 -15.03 -9.03
C VAL A 62 9.55 -15.04 -7.82
N HIS A 63 9.69 -16.00 -6.91
CA HIS A 63 8.94 -16.06 -5.66
C HIS A 63 9.13 -14.80 -4.79
N VAL A 64 10.37 -14.36 -4.55
CA VAL A 64 10.68 -13.13 -3.80
C VAL A 64 10.03 -11.90 -4.46
N GLY A 65 10.23 -11.74 -5.76
CA GLY A 65 9.71 -10.59 -6.52
C GLY A 65 8.18 -10.58 -6.57
N PHE A 66 7.58 -11.72 -6.87
CA PHE A 66 6.14 -11.89 -6.92
C PHE A 66 5.48 -11.60 -5.57
N PHE A 67 5.95 -12.20 -4.49
CA PHE A 67 5.39 -11.97 -3.16
C PHE A 67 5.64 -10.55 -2.65
N GLY A 68 6.75 -9.91 -3.04
CA GLY A 68 6.93 -8.48 -2.79
C GLY A 68 5.86 -7.62 -3.48
N LEU A 69 5.67 -7.80 -4.79
CA LEU A 69 4.66 -7.04 -5.56
C LEU A 69 3.22 -7.34 -5.12
N LEU A 70 2.94 -8.60 -4.77
CA LEU A 70 1.66 -9.01 -4.22
C LEU A 70 1.42 -8.34 -2.86
N THR A 71 2.42 -8.31 -1.99
CA THR A 71 2.35 -7.62 -0.69
C THR A 71 2.09 -6.12 -0.86
N LEU A 72 2.76 -5.47 -1.81
CA LEU A 72 2.51 -4.05 -2.12
C LEU A 72 1.08 -3.84 -2.63
N SER A 73 0.61 -4.68 -3.55
CA SER A 73 -0.75 -4.56 -4.10
C SER A 73 -1.81 -4.76 -3.01
N ILE A 74 -1.65 -5.78 -2.17
CA ILE A 74 -2.48 -6.02 -0.98
C ILE A 74 -2.40 -4.83 -0.02
N HIS A 75 -1.21 -4.27 0.20
CA HIS A 75 -1.02 -3.09 1.05
C HIS A 75 -1.80 -1.88 0.56
N THR A 76 -1.80 -1.63 -0.75
CA THR A 76 -2.60 -0.56 -1.33
C THR A 76 -4.11 -0.82 -1.22
N LEU A 77 -4.54 -2.08 -1.29
CA LEU A 77 -5.95 -2.47 -1.14
C LEU A 77 -6.44 -2.24 0.30
N PHE A 78 -5.67 -2.66 1.32
CA PHE A 78 -6.04 -2.55 2.74
C PHE A 78 -5.70 -1.19 3.37
N CYS A 79 -5.80 -0.10 2.60
CA CYS A 79 -5.58 1.26 3.06
C CYS A 79 -4.26 1.43 3.84
N CYS A 80 -3.19 0.78 3.37
CA CYS A 80 -1.86 0.84 3.97
C CYS A 80 -1.77 0.25 5.40
N ARG A 81 -2.62 -0.72 5.77
CA ARG A 81 -2.47 -1.46 7.04
C ARG A 81 -1.44 -2.57 6.92
N LEU A 82 -0.21 -2.27 7.32
CA LEU A 82 0.95 -3.14 7.11
C LEU A 82 0.80 -4.53 7.75
N ARG A 83 0.25 -4.63 8.96
CA ARG A 83 0.04 -5.91 9.66
C ARG A 83 -0.88 -6.87 8.90
N ILE A 84 -2.05 -6.37 8.48
CA ILE A 84 -3.04 -7.17 7.75
C ILE A 84 -2.46 -7.58 6.40
N SER A 85 -1.78 -6.65 5.73
CA SER A 85 -1.15 -6.90 4.43
C SER A 85 -0.13 -8.04 4.52
N ALA A 86 0.72 -8.02 5.53
CA ALA A 86 1.72 -9.06 5.76
C ALA A 86 1.06 -10.42 6.08
N ILE A 87 0.06 -10.46 6.96
CA ILE A 87 -0.64 -11.70 7.32
C ILE A 87 -1.35 -12.30 6.11
N VAL A 88 -2.08 -11.48 5.34
CA VAL A 88 -2.80 -11.95 4.14
C VAL A 88 -1.82 -12.46 3.09
N SER A 89 -0.74 -11.73 2.82
CA SER A 89 0.27 -12.13 1.82
C SER A 89 0.98 -13.42 2.25
N PHE A 90 1.35 -13.53 3.52
CA PHE A 90 1.97 -14.75 4.06
C PHE A 90 1.02 -15.94 4.00
N GLY A 91 -0.25 -15.75 4.36
CA GLY A 91 -1.28 -16.79 4.25
C GLY A 91 -1.50 -17.25 2.81
N LEU A 92 -1.50 -16.32 1.84
CA LEU A 92 -1.56 -16.66 0.42
C LEU A 92 -0.33 -17.44 -0.05
N GLY A 93 0.86 -17.13 0.47
CA GLY A 93 2.09 -17.88 0.20
C GLY A 93 2.02 -19.31 0.69
N VAL A 94 1.72 -19.50 1.98
CA VAL A 94 1.56 -20.83 2.56
C VAL A 94 0.45 -21.62 1.86
N GLY A 95 -0.69 -20.98 1.56
CA GLY A 95 -1.78 -21.62 0.84
C GLY A 95 -1.39 -22.04 -0.58
N GLY A 96 -0.64 -21.21 -1.30
CA GLY A 96 -0.13 -21.51 -2.64
C GLY A 96 0.77 -22.74 -2.65
N GLU A 97 1.73 -22.80 -1.74
CA GLU A 97 2.64 -23.97 -1.58
C GLU A 97 1.88 -25.25 -1.25
N ILE A 98 0.89 -25.17 -0.35
CA ILE A 98 0.03 -26.31 -0.01
C ILE A 98 -0.72 -26.80 -1.25
N ILE A 99 -1.33 -25.89 -2.02
CA ILE A 99 -2.07 -26.23 -3.24
C ILE A 99 -1.12 -26.85 -4.27
N GLN A 100 0.06 -26.27 -4.48
CA GLN A 100 1.08 -26.82 -5.38
C GLN A 100 1.54 -28.22 -4.95
N GLY A 101 1.64 -28.49 -3.66
CA GLY A 101 1.94 -29.83 -3.13
C GLY A 101 0.88 -30.90 -3.45
N PHE A 102 -0.35 -30.50 -3.76
CA PHE A 102 -1.41 -31.40 -4.23
C PHE A 102 -1.48 -31.51 -5.76
N LEU A 103 -0.72 -30.70 -6.50
CA LEU A 103 -0.72 -30.75 -7.97
C LEU A 103 0.27 -31.80 -8.48
N PRO A 104 -0.15 -32.65 -9.44
CA PRO A 104 0.76 -33.60 -10.06
C PRO A 104 1.86 -32.86 -10.83
N HIS A 105 3.11 -33.30 -10.67
CA HIS A 105 4.34 -32.69 -11.22
C HIS A 105 4.81 -31.40 -10.54
N HIS A 106 4.24 -31.00 -9.39
CA HIS A 106 4.73 -29.89 -8.57
C HIS A 106 5.10 -30.41 -7.18
N TYR A 107 6.14 -29.84 -6.59
CA TYR A 107 6.61 -30.20 -5.26
C TYR A 107 6.41 -29.01 -4.34
N ALA A 108 5.73 -29.24 -3.21
CA ALA A 108 5.73 -28.25 -2.13
C ALA A 108 7.15 -28.09 -1.60
N SER A 109 7.62 -26.85 -1.54
CA SER A 109 9.02 -26.55 -1.27
C SER A 109 9.13 -25.57 -0.13
N VAL A 110 9.83 -25.99 0.93
CA VAL A 110 10.09 -25.13 2.09
C VAL A 110 10.93 -23.93 1.68
N ASP A 111 11.82 -24.11 0.70
CA ASP A 111 12.67 -23.05 0.17
C ASP A 111 11.85 -21.95 -0.52
N ASP A 112 10.76 -22.33 -1.20
CA ASP A 112 9.89 -21.37 -1.89
C ASP A 112 8.99 -20.64 -0.89
N ALA A 113 8.55 -21.33 0.16
CA ALA A 113 7.92 -20.67 1.31
C ALA A 113 8.84 -19.63 1.97
N ILE A 114 10.14 -19.91 2.10
CA ILE A 114 11.14 -18.96 2.62
C ILE A 114 11.32 -17.80 1.64
N ALA A 115 11.43 -18.06 0.34
CA ALA A 115 11.52 -17.03 -0.68
C ALA A 115 10.31 -16.07 -0.65
N ASN A 116 9.10 -16.62 -0.52
CA ASN A 116 7.86 -15.85 -0.33
C ASN A 116 7.95 -14.94 0.90
N ALA A 117 8.40 -15.50 2.04
CA ALA A 117 8.56 -14.75 3.29
C ALA A 117 9.59 -13.62 3.18
N ILE A 118 10.70 -13.84 2.48
CA ILE A 118 11.72 -12.81 2.22
C ILE A 118 11.13 -11.65 1.40
N GLY A 119 10.39 -11.95 0.33
CA GLY A 119 9.71 -10.94 -0.48
C GLY A 119 8.75 -10.07 0.34
N ILE A 120 7.94 -10.71 1.19
CA ILE A 120 7.02 -10.01 2.12
C ILE A 120 7.80 -9.13 3.10
N ALA A 121 8.85 -9.69 3.72
CA ALA A 121 9.65 -8.99 4.73
C ALA A 121 10.34 -7.75 4.16
N LEU A 122 10.90 -7.82 2.95
CA LEU A 122 11.54 -6.68 2.28
C LEU A 122 10.57 -5.51 2.12
N VAL A 123 9.34 -5.78 1.69
CA VAL A 123 8.31 -4.75 1.53
C VAL A 123 7.87 -4.19 2.87
N VAL A 124 7.65 -5.05 3.86
CA VAL A 124 7.30 -4.64 5.23
C VAL A 124 8.35 -3.71 5.81
N VAL A 125 9.62 -4.10 5.75
CA VAL A 125 10.75 -3.31 6.23
C VAL A 125 10.86 -2.00 5.45
N GLY A 126 10.80 -2.05 4.12
CA GLY A 126 10.88 -0.85 3.28
C GLY A 126 9.78 0.17 3.59
N ILE A 127 8.54 -0.28 3.79
CA ILE A 127 7.43 0.61 4.19
C ILE A 127 7.64 1.13 5.62
N ALA A 128 8.08 0.28 6.55
CA ALA A 128 8.32 0.68 7.93
C ALA A 128 9.43 1.74 8.04
N LEU A 129 10.54 1.55 7.32
CA LEU A 129 11.62 2.51 7.21
C LEU A 129 11.13 3.83 6.63
N LYS A 130 10.43 3.81 5.49
CA LYS A 130 9.85 5.02 4.89
C LYS A 130 8.95 5.77 5.87
N ARG A 131 8.11 5.06 6.63
CA ARG A 131 7.25 5.69 7.65
C ARG A 131 8.05 6.27 8.81
N SER A 132 9.13 5.59 9.22
CA SER A 132 10.04 6.08 10.24
C SER A 132 10.67 7.41 9.81
N GLU A 133 11.21 7.48 8.59
CA GLU A 133 11.81 8.70 8.03
C GLU A 133 10.81 9.86 7.97
N VAL A 134 9.60 9.62 7.46
CA VAL A 134 8.55 10.64 7.39
C VAL A 134 8.19 11.13 8.80
N ARG A 135 8.08 10.23 9.77
CA ARG A 135 7.77 10.60 11.15
C ARG A 135 8.91 11.39 11.79
N GLN A 136 10.16 11.03 11.55
CA GLN A 136 11.32 11.78 12.03
C GLN A 136 11.38 13.17 11.41
N ALA A 137 11.15 13.29 10.09
CA ALA A 137 11.10 14.58 9.41
C ALA A 137 9.98 15.50 9.93
N MET A 138 8.84 14.95 10.34
CA MET A 138 7.75 15.71 10.97
C MET A 138 7.99 16.02 12.45
N ALA A 139 8.83 15.24 13.13
CA ALA A 139 9.15 15.41 14.56
C ALA A 139 10.37 16.32 14.79
N SER A 140 11.19 16.57 13.77
CA SER A 140 12.17 17.65 13.77
C SER A 140 11.40 18.97 13.87
N ASP A 141 11.49 19.63 15.03
CA ASP A 141 10.80 20.88 15.31
C ASP A 141 10.97 21.89 14.15
N PRO A 142 9.93 22.68 13.82
CA PRO A 142 10.13 23.82 12.94
C PRO A 142 11.21 24.66 13.60
N ILE A 143 12.31 24.92 12.88
CA ILE A 143 13.35 25.85 13.30
C ILE A 143 12.60 27.08 13.80
N SER A 144 12.64 27.32 15.11
CA SER A 144 12.03 28.48 15.72
C SER A 144 12.89 29.66 15.27
N LEU A 145 12.64 30.14 14.05
CA LEU A 145 13.18 31.37 13.54
C LEU A 145 12.67 32.43 14.49
N ASN A 146 13.53 32.83 15.41
CA ASN A 146 13.28 33.92 16.33
C ASN A 146 13.30 35.22 15.49
N LEU A 147 12.19 35.48 14.81
CA LEU A 147 11.98 36.63 13.91
C LEU A 147 12.16 37.96 14.67
N GLU A 148 11.96 37.92 15.99
CA GLU A 148 12.17 39.04 16.91
C GLU A 148 13.65 39.43 17.01
N ASN A 149 14.55 38.43 17.04
CA ASN A 149 16.01 38.65 16.98
C ASN A 149 16.53 39.04 15.58
N MET A 150 15.70 38.95 14.53
CA MET A 150 16.04 39.36 13.17
C MET A 150 15.58 40.79 12.84
N GLY A 151 15.03 41.52 13.81
CA GLY A 151 14.58 42.91 13.64
C GLY A 151 13.37 43.08 12.72
N LEU A 152 12.68 41.98 12.39
CA LEU A 152 11.52 42.01 11.50
C LEU A 152 10.24 42.17 12.34
N GLN A 153 9.67 43.37 12.32
CA GLN A 153 8.35 43.62 12.92
C GLN A 153 7.25 43.03 12.03
N PRO A 154 6.23 42.37 12.61
CA PRO A 154 5.11 41.84 11.83
C PRO A 154 4.29 42.98 11.23
N VAL A 155 4.36 43.14 9.91
CA VAL A 155 3.51 44.08 9.17
C VAL A 155 2.08 43.53 9.18
N ARG A 156 1.19 44.18 9.92
CA ARG A 156 -0.25 43.92 9.85
C ARG A 156 -0.76 44.38 8.49
N SER A 157 -1.00 43.46 7.57
CA SER A 157 -1.78 43.74 6.37
C SER A 157 -3.27 43.81 6.76
N GLU A 158 -3.76 45.01 7.04
CA GLU A 158 -5.19 45.25 7.00
C GLU A 158 -5.66 45.02 5.56
N VAL A 159 -6.37 43.90 5.36
CA VAL A 159 -7.09 43.65 4.12
C VAL A 159 -8.20 44.69 4.06
N GLN A 160 -7.94 45.76 3.30
CA GLN A 160 -8.86 46.84 3.02
C GLN A 160 -10.09 46.26 2.29
N ARG A 161 -11.15 46.01 3.05
CA ARG A 161 -12.46 45.59 2.54
C ARG A 161 -13.06 46.81 1.85
N SER A 162 -13.03 46.86 0.52
CA SER A 162 -13.65 47.94 -0.25
C SER A 162 -15.15 47.97 0.05
N SER A 163 -15.59 48.95 0.83
CA SER A 163 -16.99 49.36 0.87
C SER A 163 -17.34 49.91 -0.50
N SER A 164 -18.17 49.18 -1.24
CA SER A 164 -18.86 49.70 -2.41
C SER A 164 -19.88 50.71 -1.89
N ASP A 165 -19.61 51.98 -2.15
CA ASP A 165 -20.63 53.02 -2.12
C ASP A 165 -21.71 52.65 -3.13
N ASP A 166 -22.95 52.52 -2.67
CA ASP A 166 -24.12 52.64 -3.52
C ASP A 166 -25.10 53.57 -2.81
N GLU A 167 -24.75 54.85 -2.82
CA GLU A 167 -25.74 55.92 -2.76
C GLU A 167 -26.45 55.95 -4.11
N THR A 168 -27.74 55.60 -4.12
CA THR A 168 -28.67 56.25 -5.04
C THR A 168 -29.92 56.68 -4.27
N GLU A 169 -29.94 57.97 -3.98
CA GLU A 169 -31.07 58.74 -3.50
C GLU A 169 -32.03 59.02 -4.68
N LYS A 170 -33.28 58.54 -4.59
CA LYS A 170 -34.56 59.24 -4.89
C LYS A 170 -35.73 58.28 -5.10
#